data_AF-A0A813K933-F1
#
_entry.id   AF-A0A813K933-F1
#
_cell.length_a   1.000
_cell.length_b   1.000
_cell.length_c   1.000
_cell.angle_alpha   90.00
_cell.angle_beta   90.00
_cell.angle_gamma   90.00
#
_symmetry.space_group_name_H-M   'P 1'
#
loop_
_entity.id
_entity.type
_entity.pdbx_description
1 polymer ?
#
loop_
_entity_poly.entity_id
_entity_poly.type
_entity_poly.pdbx_seq_one_letter_code
_entity_poly.pdbx_strand_id
1 'polypeptide(L)'
;MAKVNTWHAGLVFAILGLLCPLPSVANWLLQCSSCVDQALYSDTKIKQNIEDADLQTILQQMKHIRIREFDHAEDEFYNKFFSKRQLGIMAHELQPIMPTAVGIVPERRWTNPKGVTNKTSNVMLIRDTHLLMAALGALQLLAKKADVWDESIDKLQKDVLAIIEEQNDSRQKREDMLQQIVRTIAKVEVMQHGFAKTEESFARLDGQVTTFKEVQDQRHMSLTTSLGQVQNRTDAQDASIARFQEAFRAAVDREARADLVEKRKRTEAEVEVALVRRSIEKLRWDEDQKTIQLRNE
;
A
#
# COMPACT_ATOMS: atom_id res chain seq x y z
N MET A 1 -38.77 34.78 -20.79
CA MET A 1 -40.19 34.35 -20.76
C MET A 1 -40.65 34.35 -19.31
N ALA A 2 -41.36 35.41 -18.93
CA ALA A 2 -41.89 35.63 -17.60
C ALA A 2 -43.32 35.08 -17.51
N LYS A 3 -43.67 34.41 -16.42
CA LYS A 3 -45.06 34.18 -16.02
C LYS A 3 -45.27 34.78 -14.63
N VAL A 4 -45.86 35.97 -14.67
CA VAL A 4 -46.51 36.68 -13.58
C VAL A 4 -47.80 35.95 -13.25
N ASN A 5 -48.06 35.67 -11.96
CA ASN A 5 -49.38 35.26 -11.49
C ASN A 5 -49.82 36.21 -10.37
N THR A 6 -50.75 37.08 -10.73
CA THR A 6 -51.39 38.12 -9.92
C THR A 6 -52.87 37.77 -9.78
N TRP A 7 -53.31 37.17 -8.67
CA TRP A 7 -54.75 37.06 -8.42
C TRP A 7 -55.08 37.27 -6.91
N HIS A 8 -55.95 38.25 -6.70
CA HIS A 8 -56.84 38.49 -5.56
C HIS A 8 -56.37 39.30 -4.35
N ALA A 9 -56.34 40.62 -4.58
CA ALA A 9 -56.96 41.57 -3.67
C ALA A 9 -58.49 41.40 -3.68
N GLY A 10 -59.12 41.48 -2.50
CA GLY A 10 -60.57 41.65 -2.39
C GLY A 10 -61.19 41.05 -1.13
N LEU A 11 -61.03 41.71 0.03
CA LEU A 11 -62.06 41.70 1.08
C LEU A 11 -61.77 42.78 2.14
N VAL A 12 -62.09 44.02 1.80
CA VAL A 12 -62.33 45.11 2.74
C VAL A 12 -63.75 45.55 2.47
N PHE A 13 -64.71 45.19 3.34
CA PHE A 13 -65.94 45.94 3.67
C PHE A 13 -66.86 45.06 4.54
N ALA A 14 -67.48 45.70 5.55
CA ALA A 14 -68.41 45.17 6.56
C ALA A 14 -67.73 44.29 7.64
N ILE A 15 -67.67 44.67 8.92
CA ILE A 15 -68.83 44.90 9.79
C ILE A 15 -68.50 46.00 10.81
N LEU A 16 -69.10 47.16 10.62
CA LEU A 16 -69.33 48.18 11.63
C LEU A 16 -70.75 47.91 12.16
N GLY A 17 -70.88 47.39 13.38
CA GLY A 17 -72.19 47.20 13.99
C GLY A 17 -72.25 46.08 15.02
N LEU A 18 -71.82 46.37 16.26
CA LEU A 18 -72.33 45.79 17.51
C LEU A 18 -71.63 46.45 18.71
N LEU A 19 -71.90 47.75 18.89
CA LEU A 19 -71.73 48.44 20.16
C LEU A 19 -73.07 48.36 20.90
N CYS A 20 -73.26 47.28 21.66
CA CYS A 20 -74.28 47.21 22.71
C CYS A 20 -73.56 47.44 24.06
N PRO A 21 -73.90 48.48 24.83
CA PRO A 21 -73.49 48.55 26.23
C PRO A 21 -74.30 47.53 27.02
N LEU A 22 -73.70 46.40 27.37
CA LEU A 22 -74.26 45.50 28.37
C LEU A 22 -74.23 46.22 29.73
N PRO A 23 -75.34 46.22 30.49
CA PRO A 23 -75.37 46.79 31.83
C PRO A 23 -74.42 45.99 32.73
N SER A 24 -73.45 46.71 33.30
CA SER A 24 -72.55 46.28 34.34
C SER A 24 -73.33 45.93 35.61
N VAL A 25 -73.86 44.71 35.69
CA VAL A 25 -74.25 44.09 36.96
C VAL A 25 -73.08 43.26 37.41
N ALA A 26 -72.45 43.74 38.48
CA ALA A 26 -71.30 43.18 39.15
C ALA A 26 -71.40 41.66 39.35
N ASN A 27 -70.52 40.92 38.68
CA ASN A 27 -70.04 39.63 39.18
C ASN A 27 -68.51 39.72 39.21
N TRP A 28 -67.97 40.20 40.34
CA TRP A 28 -66.55 40.46 40.55
C TRP A 28 -65.72 39.18 40.78
N LEU A 29 -66.20 38.03 40.30
CA LEU A 29 -65.55 36.72 40.40
C LEU A 29 -64.76 36.32 39.13
N LEU A 30 -64.64 37.24 38.18
CA LEU A 30 -63.66 37.19 37.10
C LEU A 30 -62.79 38.45 37.14
N GLN A 31 -62.21 38.75 38.31
CA GLN A 31 -60.90 39.40 38.32
C GLN A 31 -59.93 38.44 37.66
N CYS A 32 -59.84 38.58 36.34
CA CYS A 32 -58.75 38.15 35.49
C CYS A 32 -57.44 38.07 36.29
N SER A 33 -57.03 36.86 36.70
CA SER A 33 -55.75 36.61 37.37
C SER A 33 -54.56 36.92 36.45
N SER A 34 -54.81 37.13 35.15
CA SER A 34 -53.86 37.65 34.18
C SER A 34 -53.84 39.19 34.10
N CYS A 35 -54.70 39.90 34.83
CA CYS A 35 -54.80 41.37 34.81
C CYS A 35 -54.20 42.04 36.05
N VAL A 36 -53.63 41.26 36.99
CA VAL A 36 -52.52 41.79 37.81
C VAL A 36 -51.29 41.75 36.92
N ASP A 37 -51.35 42.56 35.85
CA ASP A 37 -50.21 42.89 35.03
C ASP A 37 -49.13 43.36 35.99
N GLN A 38 -48.04 42.61 36.03
CA GLN A 38 -46.79 43.07 36.57
C GLN A 38 -46.55 44.42 35.93
N ALA A 39 -46.78 45.50 36.68
CA ALA A 39 -46.26 46.81 36.33
C ALA A 39 -44.75 46.62 36.31
N LEU A 40 -44.22 46.26 35.14
CA LEU A 40 -42.81 46.06 34.86
C LEU A 40 -42.20 47.46 34.85
N TYR A 41 -42.13 48.04 36.04
CA TYR A 41 -41.40 49.26 36.27
C TYR A 41 -39.95 48.95 35.94
N SER A 42 -39.43 49.61 34.91
CA SER A 42 -38.00 49.65 34.58
C SER A 42 -37.19 50.40 35.65
N ASP A 43 -37.58 50.28 36.92
CA ASP A 43 -36.88 50.87 38.04
C ASP A 43 -35.52 50.17 38.13
N THR A 44 -34.45 50.97 38.09
CA THR A 44 -33.07 50.50 38.20
C THR A 44 -32.83 49.76 39.51
N LYS A 45 -33.66 49.99 40.54
CA LYS A 45 -33.64 49.24 41.80
C LYS A 45 -34.16 47.80 41.66
N ILE A 46 -35.14 47.55 40.79
CA ILE A 46 -35.66 46.19 40.55
C ILE A 46 -34.62 45.38 39.77
N LYS A 47 -33.88 46.01 38.85
CA LYS A 47 -32.82 45.36 38.06
C LYS A 47 -31.66 44.82 38.90
N GLN A 48 -31.42 45.38 40.09
CA GLN A 48 -30.33 44.94 40.98
C GLN A 48 -30.64 43.63 41.72
N ASN A 49 -31.91 43.22 41.78
CA ASN A 49 -32.36 42.02 42.50
C ASN A 49 -32.87 40.91 41.56
N ILE A 50 -32.51 40.95 40.27
CA ILE A 50 -32.89 39.90 39.32
C ILE A 50 -31.85 38.80 39.39
N GLU A 51 -32.25 37.65 39.92
CA GLU A 51 -31.48 36.41 39.85
C GLU A 51 -32.02 35.55 38.70
N ASP A 52 -31.11 34.93 37.95
CA ASP A 52 -31.50 33.96 36.92
C ASP A 52 -32.15 32.75 37.58
N ALA A 53 -33.32 32.35 37.07
CA ALA A 53 -33.99 31.16 37.55
C ALA A 53 -33.17 29.91 37.19
N ASP A 54 -33.07 28.96 38.12
CA ASP A 54 -32.48 27.65 37.85
C ASP A 54 -33.41 26.80 36.96
N LEU A 55 -33.25 26.99 35.65
CA LEU A 55 -34.03 26.29 34.64
C LEU A 55 -33.82 24.78 34.68
N GLN A 56 -32.69 24.28 35.20
CA GLN A 56 -32.45 22.84 35.28
C GLN A 56 -33.32 22.20 36.34
N THR A 57 -33.39 22.82 37.53
CA THR A 57 -34.29 22.37 38.60
C THR A 57 -35.75 22.47 38.15
N ILE A 58 -36.14 23.55 37.48
CA ILE A 58 -37.50 23.70 36.92
C ILE A 58 -37.82 22.59 35.91
N LEU A 59 -36.90 22.31 34.98
CA LEU A 59 -37.07 21.24 34.00
C LEU A 59 -37.16 19.86 34.69
N GLN A 60 -36.35 19.61 35.72
CA GLN A 60 -36.44 18.37 36.50
C GLN A 60 -37.79 18.25 37.20
N GLN A 61 -38.28 19.31 37.84
CA GLN A 61 -39.60 19.33 38.46
C GLN A 61 -40.70 19.06 37.41
N MET A 62 -40.66 19.74 36.26
CA MET A 62 -41.60 19.53 35.16
C MET A 62 -41.64 18.08 34.65
N LYS A 63 -40.50 17.37 34.61
CA LYS A 63 -40.45 15.95 34.20
C LYS A 63 -41.22 15.01 35.12
N HIS A 64 -41.43 15.37 36.37
CA HIS A 64 -42.15 14.55 37.35
C HIS A 64 -43.66 14.80 37.33
N ILE A 65 -44.11 15.89 36.69
CA ILE A 65 -45.53 16.22 36.57
C ILE A 65 -46.18 15.24 35.60
N ARG A 66 -47.27 14.62 36.05
CA ARG A 66 -48.07 13.70 35.25
C ARG A 66 -49.36 14.38 34.86
N ILE A 67 -49.65 14.39 33.56
CA ILE A 67 -50.96 14.78 33.06
C ILE A 67 -51.86 13.56 33.19
N ARG A 68 -53.02 13.75 33.82
CA ARG A 68 -54.03 12.72 34.00
C ARG A 68 -55.31 13.14 33.32
N GLU A 69 -56.12 12.15 33.03
CA GLU A 69 -57.44 12.35 32.47
C GLU A 69 -58.48 12.11 33.57
N PHE A 70 -59.33 13.11 33.78
CA PHE A 70 -60.40 13.09 34.77
C PHE A 70 -61.73 12.89 34.08
N ASP A 71 -62.56 12.03 34.64
CA ASP A 71 -63.96 11.90 34.27
C ASP A 71 -64.82 12.43 35.41
N HIS A 72 -65.43 13.60 35.20
CA HIS A 72 -66.22 14.27 36.22
C HIS A 72 -67.63 13.66 36.31
N ALA A 73 -67.90 12.95 37.40
CA ALA A 73 -69.21 12.33 37.65
C ALA A 73 -70.31 13.37 37.94
N GLU A 74 -69.98 14.45 38.63
CA GLU A 74 -70.93 15.48 39.05
C GLU A 74 -70.85 16.73 38.17
N ASP A 75 -72.02 17.25 37.76
CA ASP A 75 -72.13 18.38 36.84
C ASP A 75 -71.71 19.74 37.44
N GLU A 76 -71.39 19.77 38.73
CA GLU A 76 -70.97 20.97 39.46
C GLU A 76 -69.45 21.22 39.37
N PHE A 77 -68.65 20.19 39.05
CA PHE A 77 -67.19 20.26 39.07
C PHE A 77 -66.54 20.38 37.69
N TYR A 78 -67.30 20.28 36.61
CA TYR A 78 -66.78 20.51 35.25
C TYR A 78 -67.49 21.69 34.60
N ASN A 79 -66.74 22.40 33.75
CA ASN A 79 -67.31 23.47 32.96
C ASN A 79 -68.16 22.88 31.82
N LYS A 80 -69.46 23.22 31.79
CA LYS A 80 -70.45 22.71 30.84
C LYS A 80 -70.13 22.99 29.36
N PHE A 81 -69.22 23.93 29.08
CA PHE A 81 -68.73 24.21 27.72
C PHE A 81 -67.71 23.19 27.22
N PHE A 82 -67.11 22.38 28.11
CA PHE A 82 -66.11 21.36 27.78
C PHE A 82 -66.64 19.95 28.01
N SER A 83 -65.96 18.94 27.46
CA SER A 83 -66.28 17.53 27.70
C SER A 83 -66.16 17.18 29.19
N LYS A 84 -66.94 16.19 29.65
CA LYS A 84 -66.84 15.62 31.02
C LYS A 84 -65.47 15.00 31.29
N ARG A 85 -64.86 14.48 30.22
CA ARG A 85 -63.50 13.96 30.21
C ARG A 85 -62.52 15.10 29.93
N GLN A 86 -61.66 15.42 30.90
CA GLN A 86 -60.74 16.56 30.83
C GLN A 86 -59.32 16.15 31.21
N LEU A 87 -58.33 16.73 30.56
CA LEU A 87 -56.92 16.59 30.95
C LEU A 87 -56.61 17.59 32.06
N GLY A 88 -55.85 17.17 33.07
CA GLY A 88 -55.40 18.06 34.12
C GLY A 88 -54.26 17.48 34.95
N ILE A 89 -53.96 18.15 36.05
CA ILE A 89 -52.90 17.77 36.99
C ILE A 89 -53.54 17.63 38.38
N MET A 90 -53.15 16.60 39.12
CA MET A 90 -53.60 16.44 40.51
C MET A 90 -52.76 17.30 41.45
N ALA A 91 -53.41 18.21 42.17
CA ALA A 91 -52.74 19.14 43.06
C ALA A 91 -51.92 18.45 44.17
N HIS A 92 -52.36 17.28 44.66
CA HIS A 92 -51.64 16.51 45.67
C HIS A 92 -50.36 15.86 45.13
N GLU A 93 -50.29 15.54 43.84
CA GLU A 93 -49.05 15.06 43.19
C GLU A 93 -48.11 16.22 42.89
N LEU A 94 -48.68 17.39 42.56
CA LEU A 94 -47.91 18.58 42.25
C LEU A 94 -47.27 19.20 43.50
N GLN A 95 -47.93 19.14 44.66
CA GLN A 95 -47.46 19.76 45.91
C GLN A 95 -46.03 19.34 46.33
N PRO A 96 -45.64 18.06 46.34
CA PRO A 96 -44.27 17.67 46.68
C PRO A 96 -43.23 18.08 45.62
N ILE A 97 -43.65 18.34 44.37
CA ILE A 97 -42.76 18.67 43.25
C ILE A 97 -42.57 20.20 43.14
N MET A 98 -43.66 20.95 43.21
CA MET A 98 -43.73 22.40 43.09
C MET A 98 -44.68 22.98 44.15
N PRO A 99 -44.24 23.06 45.43
CA PRO A 99 -45.12 23.50 46.52
C PRO A 99 -45.63 24.93 46.34
N THR A 100 -44.86 25.80 45.68
CA THR A 100 -45.23 27.20 45.42
C THR A 100 -46.36 27.35 44.39
N ALA A 101 -46.55 26.34 43.53
CA ALA A 101 -47.62 26.29 42.54
C ALA A 101 -48.96 25.80 43.12
N VAL A 102 -48.97 25.30 44.36
CA VAL A 102 -50.19 24.79 45.02
C VAL A 102 -50.56 25.68 46.21
N GLY A 103 -51.72 26.33 46.12
CA GLY A 103 -52.33 27.07 47.22
C GLY A 103 -53.33 26.22 47.98
N ILE A 104 -53.43 26.41 49.29
CA ILE A 104 -54.50 25.79 50.10
C ILE A 104 -55.57 26.85 50.33
N VAL A 105 -56.80 26.59 49.88
CA VAL A 105 -57.93 27.47 50.15
C VAL A 105 -58.57 27.07 51.47
N PRO A 106 -58.85 28.04 52.36
CA PRO A 106 -59.57 27.75 53.60
C PRO A 106 -60.94 27.14 53.32
N GLU A 107 -61.48 26.44 54.32
CA GLU A 107 -62.79 25.79 54.26
C GLU A 107 -63.86 26.71 53.66
N ARG A 108 -64.57 26.20 52.63
CA ARG A 108 -65.75 26.86 52.07
C ARG A 108 -66.98 26.00 52.31
N ARG A 109 -68.06 26.67 52.69
CA ARG A 109 -69.39 26.08 52.83
C ARG A 109 -70.25 26.57 51.68
N TRP A 110 -70.94 25.66 51.04
CA TRP A 110 -71.86 25.97 49.95
C TRP A 110 -73.12 25.13 50.10
N THR A 111 -74.25 25.69 49.70
CA THR A 111 -75.54 25.01 49.76
C THR A 111 -75.93 24.59 48.36
N ASN A 112 -76.18 23.30 48.16
CA ASN A 112 -76.62 22.81 46.86
C ASN A 112 -78.07 23.27 46.55
N PRO A 113 -78.55 23.17 45.30
CA PRO A 113 -79.92 23.54 44.95
C PRO A 113 -81.00 22.75 45.71
N LYS A 114 -80.64 21.63 46.34
CA LYS A 114 -81.52 20.80 47.18
C LYS A 114 -81.56 21.26 48.65
N GLY A 115 -80.88 22.35 49.00
CA GLY A 115 -80.84 22.90 50.35
C GLY A 115 -79.88 22.22 51.33
N VAL A 116 -79.06 21.26 50.86
CA VAL A 116 -78.04 20.58 51.68
C VAL A 116 -76.77 21.41 51.70
N THR A 117 -76.33 21.78 52.90
CA THR A 117 -75.06 22.47 53.12
C THR A 117 -73.90 21.49 53.08
N ASN A 118 -73.10 21.58 52.03
CA ASN A 118 -71.86 20.85 51.89
C ASN A 118 -70.69 21.71 52.39
N LYS A 119 -69.68 21.03 52.94
CA LYS A 119 -68.43 21.63 53.41
C LYS A 119 -67.28 21.01 52.62
N THR A 120 -66.53 21.84 51.91
CA THR A 120 -65.27 21.45 51.28
C THR A 120 -64.11 22.01 52.11
N SER A 121 -63.36 21.11 52.74
CA SER A 121 -62.14 21.44 53.49
C SER A 121 -60.90 21.03 52.70
N ASN A 122 -59.80 21.78 52.85
CA ASN A 122 -58.50 21.47 52.25
C ASN A 122 -58.51 21.39 50.72
N VAL A 123 -59.22 22.31 50.06
CA VAL A 123 -59.18 22.41 48.59
C VAL A 123 -57.82 22.96 48.20
N MET A 124 -57.03 22.13 47.52
CA MET A 124 -55.78 22.53 46.90
C MET A 124 -56.09 23.16 45.55
N LEU A 125 -55.67 24.41 45.35
CA LEU A 125 -55.74 25.11 44.08
C LEU A 125 -54.38 25.13 43.41
N ILE A 126 -54.36 24.79 42.13
CA ILE A 126 -53.18 24.95 41.29
C ILE A 126 -53.16 26.39 40.78
N ARG A 127 -52.00 27.04 40.86
CA ARG A 127 -51.75 28.36 40.28
C ARG A 127 -51.21 28.18 38.86
N ASP A 128 -52.09 28.31 37.88
CA ASP A 128 -51.75 28.10 36.46
C ASP A 128 -50.60 28.99 35.97
N THR A 129 -50.48 30.20 36.51
CA THR A 129 -49.41 31.14 36.17
C THR A 129 -48.02 30.60 36.51
N HIS A 130 -47.86 29.97 37.69
CA HIS A 130 -46.59 29.37 38.09
C HIS A 130 -46.22 28.18 37.21
N LEU A 131 -47.20 27.33 36.89
CA LEU A 131 -47.01 26.17 36.03
C LEU A 131 -46.63 26.61 34.60
N LEU A 132 -47.32 27.61 34.06
CA LEU A 132 -47.05 28.15 32.74
C LEU A 132 -45.65 28.80 32.64
N MET A 133 -45.24 29.56 33.66
CA MET A 133 -43.90 30.14 33.71
C MET A 133 -42.81 29.07 33.85
N ALA A 134 -43.05 28.02 34.66
CA ALA A 134 -42.16 26.89 34.77
C ALA A 134 -42.02 26.14 33.43
N ALA A 135 -43.14 25.91 32.73
CA ALA A 135 -43.14 25.30 31.40
C ALA A 135 -42.38 26.15 30.37
N LEU A 136 -42.58 27.48 30.38
CA LEU A 136 -41.86 28.40 29.50
C LEU A 136 -40.35 28.39 29.76
N GLY A 137 -39.92 28.41 31.03
CA GLY A 137 -38.51 28.30 31.40
C GLY A 137 -37.89 26.96 31.00
N ALA A 138 -38.63 25.86 31.18
CA ALA A 138 -38.21 24.53 30.74
C ALA A 138 -38.07 24.45 29.20
N LEU A 139 -39.03 25.00 28.46
CA LEU A 139 -38.98 25.09 26.99
C LEU A 139 -37.79 25.93 26.52
N GLN A 140 -37.51 27.06 27.17
CA GLN A 140 -36.34 27.88 26.85
C GLN A 140 -35.03 27.11 27.04
N LEU A 141 -34.91 26.33 28.12
CA LEU A 141 -33.73 25.48 28.33
C LEU A 141 -33.62 24.37 27.29
N LEU A 142 -34.74 23.76 26.90
CA LEU A 142 -34.76 22.75 25.85
C LEU A 142 -34.36 23.33 24.49
N ALA A 143 -34.84 24.53 24.15
CA ALA A 143 -34.41 25.25 22.94
C ALA A 143 -32.89 25.49 22.94
N LYS A 144 -32.33 26.01 24.03
CA LYS A 144 -30.87 26.18 24.15
C LYS A 144 -30.09 24.88 23.99
N LYS A 145 -30.62 23.76 24.52
CA LYS A 145 -29.99 22.44 24.34
C LYS A 145 -30.10 21.92 22.92
N ALA A 146 -31.22 22.21 22.24
CA ALA A 146 -31.39 21.88 20.83
C ALA A 146 -30.38 22.63 19.97
N ASP A 147 -30.16 23.93 20.21
CA ASP A 147 -29.15 24.72 19.49
C ASP A 147 -27.74 24.10 19.64
N VAL A 148 -27.36 23.68 20.85
CA VAL A 148 -26.07 23.00 21.10
C VAL A 148 -25.99 21.64 20.39
N TRP A 149 -27.10 20.91 20.30
CA TRP A 149 -27.14 19.66 19.55
C TRP A 149 -27.02 19.88 18.05
N ASP A 150 -27.64 20.92 17.50
CA ASP A 150 -27.52 21.29 16.10
C ASP A 150 -26.07 21.66 15.76
N GLU A 151 -25.40 22.48 16.59
CA GLU A 151 -23.96 22.77 16.46
C GLU A 151 -23.09 21.50 16.52
N SER A 152 -23.44 20.57 17.40
CA SER A 152 -22.72 19.30 17.54
C SER A 152 -22.92 18.39 16.32
N ILE A 153 -24.13 18.35 15.76
CA ILE A 153 -24.45 17.61 14.54
C ILE A 153 -23.70 18.21 13.34
N ASP A 154 -23.69 19.54 13.20
CA ASP A 154 -22.95 20.23 12.15
C ASP A 154 -21.44 19.94 12.23
N LYS A 155 -20.89 19.90 13.45
CA LYS A 155 -19.49 19.51 13.66
C LYS A 155 -19.24 18.06 13.25
N LEU A 156 -20.09 17.12 13.69
CA LEU A 156 -19.97 15.71 13.31
C LEU A 156 -20.09 15.50 11.80
N GLN A 157 -20.96 16.24 11.12
CA GLN A 157 -21.07 16.19 9.66
C GLN A 157 -19.77 16.65 8.98
N LYS A 158 -19.15 17.74 9.44
CA LYS A 158 -17.85 18.21 8.94
C LYS A 158 -16.74 17.18 9.17
N ASP A 159 -16.69 16.60 10.37
CA ASP A 159 -15.68 15.57 10.71
C ASP A 159 -15.85 14.31 9.84
N VAL A 160 -17.09 13.89 9.57
CA VAL A 160 -17.37 12.76 8.66
C VAL A 160 -16.94 13.06 7.22
N LEU A 161 -17.19 14.28 6.73
CA LEU A 161 -16.74 14.69 5.39
C LEU A 161 -15.21 14.66 5.28
N ALA A 162 -14.50 15.17 6.29
CA ALA A 162 -13.03 15.09 6.34
C ALA A 162 -12.51 13.64 6.33
N ILE A 163 -13.16 12.72 7.06
CA ILE A 163 -12.81 11.29 7.03
C ILE A 163 -13.02 10.69 5.64
N ILE A 164 -14.11 11.05 4.95
CA ILE A 164 -14.37 10.58 3.57
C ILE A 164 -13.29 11.07 2.62
N GLU A 165 -12.86 12.34 2.73
CA GLU A 165 -11.76 12.88 1.94
C GLU A 165 -10.44 12.14 2.22
N GLU A 166 -10.09 11.90 3.49
CA GLU A 166 -8.90 11.14 3.87
C GLU A 166 -8.92 9.69 3.34
N GLN A 167 -10.09 9.04 3.35
CA GLN A 167 -10.25 7.70 2.79
C GLN A 167 -10.09 7.67 1.26
N ASN A 168 -10.59 8.70 0.57
CA ASN A 168 -10.41 8.85 -0.87
C ASN A 168 -8.94 9.07 -1.23
N ASP A 169 -8.23 9.95 -0.51
CA ASP A 169 -6.79 10.15 -0.68
C ASP A 169 -5.99 8.87 -0.42
N SER A 170 -6.35 8.13 0.64
CA SER A 170 -5.74 6.85 0.96
C SER A 170 -6.03 5.76 -0.07
N ARG A 171 -7.21 5.79 -0.70
CA ARG A 171 -7.54 4.91 -1.82
C ARG A 171 -6.69 5.26 -3.05
N GLN A 172 -6.56 6.54 -3.39
CA GLN A 172 -5.73 6.98 -4.51
C GLN A 172 -4.26 6.57 -4.32
N LYS A 173 -3.70 6.77 -3.12
CA LYS A 173 -2.33 6.31 -2.79
C LYS A 173 -2.15 4.80 -2.94
N ARG A 174 -3.16 4.00 -2.59
CA ARG A 174 -3.14 2.54 -2.80
C ARG A 174 -3.20 2.17 -4.28
N GLU A 175 -4.02 2.86 -5.06
CA GLU A 175 -4.09 2.66 -6.51
C GLU A 175 -2.76 3.01 -7.19
N ASP A 176 -2.11 4.11 -6.80
CA ASP A 176 -0.78 4.49 -7.30
C ASP A 176 0.30 3.44 -6.95
N MET A 177 0.27 2.93 -5.72
CA MET A 177 1.19 1.87 -5.28
C MET A 177 0.98 0.57 -6.08
N LEU A 178 -0.28 0.18 -6.32
CA LEU A 178 -0.61 -0.98 -7.15
C LEU A 178 -0.09 -0.79 -8.60
N GLN A 179 -0.23 0.42 -9.16
CA GLN A 179 0.35 0.71 -10.48
C GLN A 179 1.88 0.58 -10.48
N GLN A 180 2.58 1.01 -9.42
CA GLN A 180 4.03 0.84 -9.30
C GLN A 180 4.44 -0.63 -9.21
N ILE A 181 3.68 -1.44 -8.46
CA ILE A 181 3.90 -2.88 -8.36
C ILE A 181 3.72 -3.54 -9.73
N VAL A 182 2.64 -3.22 -10.45
CA VAL A 182 2.38 -3.76 -11.80
C VAL A 182 3.51 -3.37 -12.76
N ARG A 183 3.99 -2.12 -12.74
CA ARG A 183 5.17 -1.70 -13.54
C ARG A 183 6.43 -2.47 -13.17
N THR A 184 6.62 -2.78 -11.90
CA THR A 184 7.79 -3.54 -11.42
C THR A 184 7.72 -5.00 -11.86
N ILE A 185 6.54 -5.62 -11.76
CA ILE A 185 6.29 -6.98 -12.26
C ILE A 185 6.59 -7.06 -13.77
N ALA A 186 6.09 -6.10 -14.56
CA ALA A 186 6.37 -6.05 -15.99
C ALA A 186 7.87 -5.92 -16.30
N LYS A 187 8.62 -5.12 -15.52
CA LYS A 187 10.09 -5.03 -15.66
C LYS A 187 10.79 -6.36 -15.34
N VAL A 188 10.37 -7.02 -14.26
CA VAL A 188 10.92 -8.32 -13.86
C VAL A 188 10.64 -9.38 -14.92
N GLU A 189 9.45 -9.39 -15.50
CA GLU A 189 9.07 -10.30 -16.59
C GLU A 189 9.96 -10.09 -17.84
N VAL A 190 10.18 -8.84 -18.24
CA VAL A 190 11.11 -8.51 -19.33
C VAL A 190 12.53 -8.94 -19.01
N MET A 191 13.00 -8.75 -17.77
CA MET A 191 14.32 -9.21 -17.32
C MET A 191 14.43 -10.73 -17.34
N GLN A 192 13.39 -11.45 -16.89
CA GLN A 192 13.35 -12.91 -16.91
C GLN A 192 13.43 -13.45 -18.33
N HIS A 193 12.70 -12.85 -19.28
CA HIS A 193 12.81 -13.19 -20.70
C HIS A 193 14.22 -12.87 -21.24
N GLY A 194 14.83 -11.76 -20.80
CA GLY A 194 16.22 -11.43 -21.11
C GLY A 194 17.18 -12.50 -20.62
N PHE A 195 17.04 -12.95 -19.37
CA PHE A 195 17.87 -13.99 -18.78
C PHE A 195 17.70 -15.34 -19.49
N ALA A 196 16.47 -15.75 -19.78
CA ALA A 196 16.21 -16.98 -20.54
C ALA A 196 16.91 -16.97 -21.91
N LYS A 197 16.88 -15.83 -22.62
CA LYS A 197 17.60 -15.68 -23.89
C LYS A 197 19.13 -15.71 -23.73
N THR A 198 19.66 -15.13 -22.66
CA THR A 198 21.11 -15.22 -22.37
C THR A 198 21.53 -16.63 -22.01
N GLU A 199 20.70 -17.37 -21.26
CA GLU A 199 20.94 -18.77 -20.90
C GLU A 199 20.95 -19.66 -22.15
N GLU A 200 19.98 -19.50 -23.05
CA GLU A 200 19.96 -20.17 -24.35
C GLU A 200 21.23 -19.86 -25.16
N SER A 201 21.68 -18.60 -25.14
CA SER A 201 22.91 -18.18 -25.82
C SER A 201 24.16 -18.83 -25.22
N PHE A 202 24.22 -18.96 -23.89
CA PHE A 202 25.29 -19.67 -23.19
C PHE A 202 25.28 -21.17 -23.50
N ALA A 203 24.11 -21.81 -23.47
CA ALA A 203 23.97 -23.22 -23.84
C ALA A 203 24.45 -23.47 -25.28
N ARG A 204 24.10 -22.57 -26.21
CA ARG A 204 24.59 -22.64 -27.61
C ARG A 204 26.10 -22.47 -27.69
N LEU A 205 26.67 -21.52 -26.93
CA LEU A 205 28.11 -21.27 -26.92
C LEU A 205 28.87 -22.46 -26.32
N ASP A 206 28.33 -23.11 -25.28
CA ASP A 206 28.90 -24.33 -24.71
C ASP A 206 28.90 -25.48 -25.73
N GLY A 207 27.81 -25.64 -26.49
CA GLY A 207 27.75 -26.54 -27.64
C GLY A 207 28.78 -26.24 -28.74
N GLN A 208 29.08 -24.96 -28.98
CA GLN A 208 30.12 -24.55 -29.93
C GLN A 208 31.54 -24.81 -29.39
N VAL A 209 31.76 -24.62 -28.09
CA VAL A 209 33.06 -24.89 -27.46
C VAL A 209 33.37 -26.38 -27.43
N THR A 210 32.37 -27.22 -27.13
CA THR A 210 32.52 -28.68 -27.15
C THR A 210 32.83 -29.20 -28.55
N THR A 211 32.06 -28.79 -29.56
CA THR A 211 32.34 -29.14 -30.97
C THR A 211 33.71 -28.61 -31.44
N PHE A 212 34.11 -27.42 -31.02
CA PHE A 212 35.44 -26.89 -31.31
C PHE A 212 36.55 -27.73 -30.68
N LYS A 213 36.39 -28.14 -29.41
CA LYS A 213 37.33 -29.04 -28.73
C LYS A 213 37.46 -30.37 -29.45
N GLU A 214 36.35 -30.99 -29.86
CA GLU A 214 36.38 -32.24 -30.63
C GLU A 214 37.14 -32.07 -31.95
N VAL A 215 36.89 -30.99 -32.69
CA VAL A 215 37.61 -30.70 -33.95
C VAL A 215 39.10 -30.43 -33.67
N GLN A 216 39.42 -29.70 -32.61
CA GLN A 216 40.79 -29.44 -32.20
C GLN A 216 41.52 -30.73 -31.81
N ASP A 217 40.89 -31.60 -31.03
CA ASP A 217 41.43 -32.89 -30.61
C ASP A 217 41.62 -33.83 -31.80
N GLN A 218 40.64 -33.90 -32.71
CA GLN A 218 40.77 -34.63 -33.98
C GLN A 218 41.94 -34.12 -34.82
N ARG A 219 42.09 -32.79 -34.96
CA ARG A 219 43.23 -32.19 -35.67
C ARG A 219 44.54 -32.48 -34.97
N HIS A 220 44.59 -32.40 -33.65
CA HIS A 220 45.77 -32.69 -32.87
C HIS A 220 46.18 -34.17 -32.97
N MET A 221 45.21 -35.10 -32.91
CA MET A 221 45.43 -36.53 -33.16
C MET A 221 45.94 -36.79 -34.59
N SER A 222 45.35 -36.14 -35.59
CA SER A 222 45.81 -36.25 -36.98
C SER A 222 47.24 -35.71 -37.15
N LEU A 223 47.55 -34.58 -36.53
CA LEU A 223 48.89 -33.97 -36.56
C LEU A 223 49.91 -34.87 -35.87
N THR A 224 49.65 -35.33 -34.65
CA THR A 224 50.53 -36.23 -33.90
C THR A 224 50.76 -37.55 -34.62
N THR A 225 49.72 -38.12 -35.23
CA THR A 225 49.84 -39.31 -36.07
C THR A 225 50.72 -39.05 -37.30
N SER A 226 50.51 -37.92 -37.98
CA SER A 226 51.32 -37.53 -39.14
C SER A 226 52.79 -37.27 -38.75
N LEU A 227 53.02 -36.63 -37.60
CA LEU A 227 54.34 -36.40 -37.03
C LEU A 227 55.04 -37.72 -36.69
N GLY A 228 54.31 -38.67 -36.09
CA GLY A 228 54.82 -40.02 -35.83
C GLY A 228 55.19 -40.77 -37.12
N GLN A 229 54.40 -40.62 -38.19
CA GLN A 229 54.74 -41.19 -39.51
C GLN A 229 55.99 -40.54 -40.11
N VAL A 230 56.14 -39.21 -39.99
CA VAL A 230 57.35 -38.50 -40.42
C VAL A 230 58.55 -38.99 -39.61
N GLN A 231 58.43 -39.08 -38.29
CA GLN A 231 59.50 -39.58 -37.41
C GLN A 231 59.90 -41.01 -37.78
N ASN A 232 58.94 -41.91 -37.97
CA ASN A 232 59.21 -43.28 -38.44
C ASN A 232 59.90 -43.31 -39.81
N ARG A 233 59.53 -42.40 -40.73
CA ARG A 233 60.23 -42.26 -42.02
C ARG A 233 61.66 -41.76 -41.84
N THR A 234 61.88 -40.78 -40.97
CA THR A 234 63.21 -40.26 -40.65
C THR A 234 64.08 -41.36 -40.03
N ASP A 235 63.56 -42.09 -39.05
CA ASP A 235 64.28 -43.21 -38.40
C ASP A 235 64.63 -44.31 -39.42
N ALA A 236 63.70 -44.64 -40.33
CA ALA A 236 63.95 -45.60 -41.41
C ALA A 236 64.99 -45.09 -42.42
N GLN A 237 64.97 -43.80 -42.75
CA GLN A 237 65.99 -43.16 -43.59
C GLN A 237 67.35 -43.17 -42.90
N ASP A 238 67.42 -42.82 -41.62
CA ASP A 238 68.65 -42.83 -40.83
C ASP A 238 69.23 -44.25 -40.74
N ALA A 239 68.39 -45.27 -40.52
CA ALA A 239 68.81 -46.67 -40.57
C ALA A 239 69.33 -47.07 -41.96
N SER A 240 68.69 -46.58 -43.04
CA SER A 240 69.16 -46.81 -44.41
C SER A 240 70.48 -46.11 -44.69
N ILE A 241 70.68 -44.89 -44.18
CA ILE A 241 71.93 -44.14 -44.30
C ILE A 241 73.04 -44.85 -43.53
N ALA A 242 72.77 -45.32 -42.31
CA ALA A 242 73.74 -46.07 -41.52
C ALA A 242 74.20 -47.34 -42.25
N ARG A 243 73.25 -48.12 -42.79
CA ARG A 243 73.57 -49.31 -43.61
C ARG A 243 74.37 -48.95 -44.86
N PHE A 244 74.01 -47.86 -45.53
CA PHE A 244 74.76 -47.37 -46.69
C PHE A 244 76.19 -46.97 -46.31
N GLN A 245 76.37 -46.24 -45.21
CA GLN A 245 77.68 -45.84 -44.70
C GLN A 245 78.54 -47.06 -44.35
N GLU A 246 77.97 -48.08 -43.71
CA GLU A 246 78.67 -49.34 -43.43
C GLU A 246 79.06 -50.07 -44.72
N ALA A 247 78.15 -50.19 -45.68
CA ALA A 247 78.42 -50.83 -46.96
C ALA A 247 79.48 -50.07 -47.75
N PHE A 248 79.43 -48.74 -47.74
CA PHE A 248 80.39 -47.86 -48.39
C PHE A 248 81.76 -47.98 -47.74
N ARG A 249 81.86 -47.94 -46.39
CA ARG A 249 83.13 -48.18 -45.68
C ARG A 249 83.71 -49.55 -46.02
N ALA A 250 82.89 -50.60 -46.01
CA ALA A 250 83.34 -51.94 -46.37
C ALA A 250 83.83 -52.04 -47.82
N ALA A 251 83.23 -51.30 -48.76
CA ALA A 251 83.68 -51.24 -50.15
C ALA A 251 85.00 -50.46 -50.28
N VAL A 252 85.11 -49.29 -49.65
CA VAL A 252 86.34 -48.48 -49.61
C VAL A 252 87.47 -49.27 -48.95
N ASP A 253 87.23 -50.01 -47.87
CA ASP A 253 88.24 -50.85 -47.22
C ASP A 253 88.68 -52.01 -48.12
N ARG A 254 87.79 -52.59 -48.93
CA ARG A 254 88.17 -53.60 -49.94
C ARG A 254 89.05 -53.00 -51.03
N GLU A 255 88.70 -51.80 -51.50
CA GLU A 255 89.45 -51.10 -52.55
C GLU A 255 90.80 -50.61 -52.04
N ALA A 256 90.88 -50.08 -50.82
CA ALA A 256 92.13 -49.71 -50.16
C ALA A 256 93.03 -50.94 -49.90
N ARG A 257 92.46 -52.11 -49.57
CA ARG A 257 93.21 -53.38 -49.49
C ARG A 257 93.69 -53.83 -50.87
N ALA A 258 92.89 -53.67 -51.92
CA ALA A 258 93.31 -53.97 -53.29
C ALA A 258 94.46 -53.05 -53.75
N ASP A 259 94.37 -51.75 -53.46
CA ASP A 259 95.38 -50.75 -53.79
C ASP A 259 96.69 -50.94 -53.00
N LEU A 260 96.61 -51.37 -51.72
CA LEU A 260 97.78 -51.80 -50.95
C LEU A 260 98.42 -53.08 -51.49
N VAL A 261 97.63 -54.01 -52.02
CA VAL A 261 98.13 -55.21 -52.69
C VAL A 261 98.79 -54.86 -54.04
N GLU A 262 98.23 -53.92 -54.80
CA GLU A 262 98.88 -53.40 -56.01
C GLU A 262 100.18 -52.67 -55.72
N LYS A 263 100.22 -51.82 -54.67
CA LYS A 263 101.48 -51.21 -54.21
C LYS A 263 102.50 -52.27 -53.80
N ARG A 264 102.10 -53.34 -53.12
CA ARG A 264 102.99 -54.48 -52.79
C ARG A 264 103.54 -55.15 -54.04
N LYS A 265 102.68 -55.46 -55.02
CA LYS A 265 103.10 -56.05 -56.31
C LYS A 265 104.06 -55.14 -57.08
N ARG A 266 103.84 -53.82 -57.02
CA ARG A 266 104.72 -52.83 -57.66
C ARG A 266 106.08 -52.77 -56.99
N THR A 267 106.13 -52.78 -55.66
CA THR A 267 107.39 -52.84 -54.91
C THR A 267 108.12 -54.17 -55.07
N GLU A 268 107.41 -55.29 -55.16
CA GLU A 268 108.00 -56.61 -55.45
C GLU A 268 108.59 -56.66 -56.86
N ALA A 269 107.88 -56.12 -57.86
CA ALA A 269 108.39 -56.00 -59.22
C ALA A 269 109.62 -55.08 -59.31
N GLU A 270 109.67 -53.99 -58.55
CA GLU A 270 110.85 -53.10 -58.48
C GLU A 270 112.08 -53.80 -57.86
N VAL A 271 111.86 -54.67 -56.86
CA VAL A 271 112.93 -55.50 -56.27
C VAL A 271 113.45 -56.54 -57.27
N GLU A 272 112.57 -57.17 -58.05
CA GLU A 272 112.97 -58.09 -59.12
C GLU A 272 113.76 -57.38 -60.23
N VAL A 273 113.35 -56.19 -60.66
CA VAL A 273 114.09 -55.39 -61.64
C VAL A 273 115.47 -54.99 -61.12
N ALA A 274 115.60 -54.66 -59.83
CA ALA A 274 116.89 -54.37 -59.20
C ALA A 274 117.82 -55.59 -59.16
N LEU A 275 117.27 -56.79 -58.90
CA LEU A 275 118.01 -58.06 -58.96
C LEU A 275 118.51 -58.37 -60.37
N VAL A 276 117.66 -58.17 -61.39
CA VAL A 276 118.03 -58.36 -62.80
C VAL A 276 119.12 -57.37 -63.23
N ARG A 277 119.03 -56.10 -62.83
CA ARG A 277 120.10 -55.11 -63.10
C ARG A 277 121.44 -55.52 -62.49
N ARG A 278 121.44 -56.01 -61.23
CA ARG A 278 122.65 -56.54 -60.57
C ARG A 278 123.23 -57.75 -61.30
N SER A 279 122.37 -58.63 -61.81
CA SER A 279 122.78 -59.79 -62.62
C SER A 279 123.40 -59.37 -63.96
N ILE A 280 122.86 -58.34 -64.63
CA ILE A 280 123.39 -57.84 -65.91
C ILE A 280 124.73 -57.12 -65.70
N GLU A 281 124.90 -56.34 -64.63
CA GLU A 281 126.18 -55.69 -64.31
C GLU A 281 127.27 -56.71 -63.99
N LYS A 282 126.92 -57.80 -63.30
CA LYS A 282 127.86 -58.89 -63.03
C LYS A 282 128.31 -59.59 -64.32
N LEU A 283 127.38 -59.83 -65.25
CA LEU A 283 127.69 -60.43 -66.55
C LEU A 283 128.56 -59.49 -67.43
N ARG A 284 128.32 -58.17 -67.39
CA ARG A 284 129.19 -57.19 -68.05
C ARG A 284 130.60 -57.17 -67.49
N TRP A 285 130.73 -57.25 -66.16
CA TRP A 285 132.04 -57.34 -65.51
C TRP A 285 132.80 -58.61 -65.91
N ASP A 286 132.10 -59.74 -65.98
CA ASP A 286 132.68 -61.03 -66.38
C ASP A 286 133.06 -61.05 -67.89
N GLU A 287 132.32 -60.35 -68.75
CA GLU A 287 132.71 -60.12 -70.15
C GLU A 287 133.93 -59.19 -70.25
N ASP A 288 133.95 -58.06 -69.54
CA ASP A 288 135.08 -57.12 -69.54
C ASP A 288 136.39 -57.78 -69.05
N GLN A 289 136.32 -58.69 -68.07
CA GLN A 289 137.47 -59.50 -67.63
C GLN A 289 137.96 -60.46 -68.73
N LYS A 290 137.05 -61.07 -69.50
CA LYS A 290 137.43 -61.94 -70.64
C LYS A 290 138.07 -61.16 -71.78
N THR A 291 137.61 -59.93 -72.05
CA THR A 291 138.20 -59.07 -73.08
C THR A 291 139.61 -58.59 -72.72
N ILE A 292 139.93 -58.47 -71.42
CA ILE A 292 141.28 -58.11 -70.95
C ILE A 292 142.25 -59.30 -71.04
N GLN A 293 141.79 -60.54 -70.82
CA GLN A 293 142.64 -61.73 -70.93
C GLN A 293 143.06 -62.07 -72.37
N LEU A 294 142.22 -61.75 -73.37
CA LEU A 294 142.50 -61.99 -74.80
C LEU A 294 143.44 -60.97 -75.46
N ARG A 295 143.97 -59.99 -74.70
CA ARG A 295 144.87 -58.93 -75.23
C ARG A 295 146.35 -59.12 -74.88
N ASN A 296 146.70 -60.15 -74.11
CA ASN A 296 148.05 -60.42 -73.62
C ASN A 296 148.63 -61.78 -74.08
N GLU A 297 148.01 -62.44 -75.06
CA GLU A 297 148.55 -63.59 -75.81
C GLU A 297 148.62 -63.24 -77.29
#